data_AF-A0A2I0T1M3-F1
#
_entry.id   AF-A0A2I0T1M3-F1
#
_cell.length_a   1.000
_cell.length_b   1.000
_cell.length_c   1.000
_cell.angle_alpha   90.00
_cell.angle_beta   90.00
_cell.angle_gamma   90.00
#
_symmetry.space_group_name_H-M   'P 1'
#
loop_
_entity.id
_entity.type
_entity.pdbx_description
1 polymer ?
#
loop_
_entity_poly.entity_id
_entity_poly.type
_entity_poly.pdbx_seq_one_letter_code
_entity_poly.pdbx_strand_id
1 'polypeptide(L)'
;MRVNVDPEDLIPKLPKPRDLQPFPTTQALVYRGHTSLVRCLSISPSGQWLVSGSDDCTVRFWEVCTARCMKTLPVGGVVKSVAWNPNPTICLVAICV
;
A
#
# COMPACT_ATOMS: atom_id res chain seq x y z
N MET A 1 -41.94 11.84 -30.61
CA MET A 1 -40.72 11.26 -31.21
C MET A 1 -40.08 10.37 -30.15
N ARG A 2 -40.17 9.03 -30.26
CA ARG A 2 -39.44 8.11 -29.37
C ARG A 2 -38.13 7.79 -30.07
N VAL A 3 -37.01 8.13 -29.44
CA VAL A 3 -35.70 7.69 -29.91
C VAL A 3 -35.50 6.29 -29.34
N ASN A 4 -35.52 5.28 -30.21
CA ASN A 4 -35.11 3.94 -29.82
C ASN A 4 -33.57 3.95 -29.84
N VAL A 5 -32.96 4.19 -28.69
CA VAL A 5 -31.52 4.03 -28.49
C VAL A 5 -31.31 2.67 -27.87
N ASP A 6 -30.46 1.85 -28.48
CA ASP A 6 -30.09 0.57 -27.91
C ASP A 6 -29.31 0.82 -26.60
N PRO A 7 -29.65 0.15 -25.48
CA PRO A 7 -28.96 0.36 -24.21
C PRO A 7 -27.44 0.14 -24.29
N GLU A 8 -26.99 -0.70 -25.21
CA GLU A 8 -25.57 -0.98 -25.46
C GLU A 8 -24.81 0.23 -26.02
N ASP A 9 -25.48 1.11 -26.79
CA ASP A 9 -24.87 2.32 -27.33
C ASP A 9 -24.68 3.41 -26.25
N LEU A 10 -25.30 3.25 -25.08
CA LEU A 10 -25.10 4.11 -23.92
C LEU A 10 -23.88 3.68 -23.08
N ILE A 11 -23.31 2.49 -23.34
CA ILE A 11 -22.15 1.98 -22.61
C ILE A 11 -20.86 2.52 -23.24
N PRO A 12 -20.00 3.21 -22.47
CA PRO A 12 -18.71 3.66 -22.99
C PRO A 12 -17.86 2.48 -23.49
N LYS A 13 -17.36 2.58 -24.73
CA LYS A 13 -16.47 1.58 -25.32
C LYS A 13 -15.07 1.70 -24.72
N LEU A 14 -14.86 1.07 -23.57
CA LEU A 14 -13.56 0.98 -22.89
C LEU A 14 -12.75 -0.24 -23.37
N PRO A 15 -11.40 -0.17 -23.33
CA PRO A 15 -10.55 -1.34 -23.55
C PRO A 15 -10.93 -2.46 -22.58
N LYS A 16 -10.84 -3.72 -23.03
CA LYS A 16 -11.11 -4.84 -22.11
C LYS A 16 -9.97 -4.92 -21.10
N PRO A 17 -10.21 -5.30 -19.84
CA PRO A 17 -9.16 -5.37 -18.81
C PRO A 17 -7.93 -6.20 -19.22
N ARG A 18 -8.13 -7.27 -20.01
CA ARG A 18 -7.05 -8.12 -20.54
C ARG A 18 -6.09 -7.38 -21.47
N ASP A 19 -6.56 -6.34 -22.14
CA ASP A 19 -5.77 -5.53 -23.06
C ASP A 19 -4.89 -4.52 -22.28
N LEU A 20 -5.08 -4.42 -20.95
CA LEU A 20 -4.37 -3.50 -20.03
C LEU A 20 -3.41 -4.23 -19.07
N GLN A 21 -3.01 -5.47 -19.37
CA GLN A 21 -2.03 -6.19 -18.56
C GLN A 21 -0.62 -5.56 -18.65
N PRO A 22 0.21 -5.65 -17.60
CA PRO A 22 0.03 -6.43 -16.37
C PRO A 22 -0.70 -5.69 -15.23
N PHE A 23 -1.47 -6.42 -14.44
CA PHE A 23 -2.00 -5.97 -13.15
C PHE A 23 -1.92 -7.12 -12.14
N PRO A 24 -1.76 -6.84 -10.84
CA PRO A 24 -1.69 -7.90 -9.82
C PRO A 24 -3.02 -8.66 -9.74
N THR A 25 -2.97 -9.99 -9.79
CA THR A 25 -4.14 -10.87 -9.75
C THR A 25 -4.24 -11.70 -8.48
N THR A 26 -3.16 -11.79 -7.70
CA THR A 26 -3.10 -12.60 -6.48
C THR A 26 -2.28 -11.91 -5.39
N GLN A 27 -2.54 -12.28 -4.15
CA GLN A 27 -1.69 -11.91 -3.03
C GLN A 27 -0.47 -12.84 -2.97
N ALA A 28 0.73 -12.27 -3.07
CA ALA A 28 1.98 -13.05 -3.03
C ALA A 28 2.53 -13.26 -1.60
N LEU A 29 2.38 -12.26 -0.71
CA LEU A 29 3.04 -12.22 0.59
C LEU A 29 2.10 -11.73 1.71
N VAL A 30 2.42 -12.15 2.95
CA VAL A 30 1.72 -11.73 4.18
C VAL A 30 2.76 -11.28 5.21
N TYR A 31 2.72 -10.01 5.61
CA TYR A 31 3.61 -9.44 6.61
C TYR A 31 3.03 -9.62 8.00
N ARG A 32 3.45 -10.68 8.71
CA ARG A 32 2.92 -11.04 10.04
C ARG A 32 3.79 -10.44 11.15
N GLY A 33 3.16 -9.85 12.17
CA GLY A 33 3.88 -9.45 13.39
C GLY A 33 3.21 -8.32 14.18
N HIS A 34 2.45 -7.44 13.53
CA HIS A 34 1.64 -6.48 14.27
C HIS A 34 0.58 -7.18 15.12
N THR A 35 0.38 -6.70 16.34
CA THR A 35 -0.57 -7.29 17.32
C THR A 35 -1.89 -6.53 17.38
N SER A 36 -2.03 -5.47 16.59
CA SER A 36 -3.25 -4.67 16.43
C SER A 36 -3.38 -4.19 14.98
N LEU A 37 -4.37 -3.35 14.69
CA LEU A 37 -4.68 -2.87 13.34
C LEU A 37 -3.50 -2.12 12.71
N VAL A 38 -3.12 -2.55 11.50
CA VAL A 38 -2.21 -1.80 10.64
C VAL A 38 -3.00 -0.66 9.98
N ARG A 39 -2.62 0.59 10.25
CA ARG A 39 -3.34 1.77 9.75
C ARG A 39 -2.74 2.38 8.51
N CYS A 40 -1.45 2.19 8.30
CA CYS A 40 -0.72 2.85 7.23
C CYS A 40 0.47 2.01 6.77
N LEU A 41 0.82 2.21 5.50
CA LEU A 41 1.91 1.54 4.80
C LEU A 41 2.64 2.56 3.92
N SER A 42 3.96 2.41 3.78
CA SER A 42 4.76 3.21 2.85
C SER A 42 5.92 2.38 2.28
N ILE A 43 6.11 2.45 0.96
CA ILE A 43 7.17 1.73 0.25
C ILE A 43 8.30 2.70 -0.07
N SER A 44 9.56 2.26 0.10
CA SER A 44 10.72 3.09 -0.23
C SER A 44 10.77 3.40 -1.72
N PRO A 45 11.41 4.52 -2.14
CA PRO A 45 11.61 4.81 -3.56
C PRO A 45 12.34 3.68 -4.31
N SER A 46 13.20 2.92 -3.62
CA SER A 46 13.89 1.75 -4.17
C SER A 46 13.01 0.50 -4.31
N GLY A 47 11.81 0.47 -3.72
CA GLY A 47 10.92 -0.69 -3.70
C GLY A 47 11.38 -1.86 -2.83
N GLN A 48 12.53 -1.74 -2.14
CA GLN A 48 13.10 -2.83 -1.33
C GLN A 48 12.50 -2.91 0.08
N TRP A 49 12.01 -1.79 0.58
CA TRP A 49 11.57 -1.66 1.97
C TRP A 49 10.10 -1.23 2.05
N LEU A 50 9.35 -1.92 2.89
CA LEU A 50 8.01 -1.53 3.31
C LEU A 50 8.07 -1.10 4.77
N VAL A 51 7.37 -0.01 5.10
CA VAL A 51 7.17 0.44 6.48
C VAL A 51 5.68 0.36 6.77
N SER A 52 5.33 -0.18 7.93
CA SER A 52 3.95 -0.25 8.42
C SER A 52 3.82 0.41 9.79
N GLY A 53 2.71 1.10 10.00
CA GLY A 53 2.32 1.68 11.29
C GLY A 53 1.04 1.05 11.82
N SER A 54 0.98 0.85 13.15
CA SER A 54 -0.10 0.10 13.79
C SER A 54 -0.61 0.74 15.08
N ASP A 55 -1.82 0.32 15.48
CA ASP A 55 -2.42 0.55 16.79
C ASP A 55 -1.67 -0.12 17.94
N ASP A 56 -0.74 -1.04 17.66
CA ASP A 56 0.13 -1.65 18.67
C ASP A 56 1.29 -0.75 19.11
N CYS A 57 1.23 0.53 18.75
CA CYS A 57 2.22 1.55 19.05
C CYS A 57 3.62 1.28 18.47
N THR A 58 3.69 0.49 17.38
CA THR A 58 4.94 0.22 16.68
C THR A 58 4.91 0.61 15.20
N VAL A 59 6.10 0.94 14.71
CA VAL A 59 6.44 0.97 13.29
C VAL A 59 7.31 -0.24 12.97
N ARG A 60 6.99 -0.97 11.89
CA ARG A 60 7.76 -2.13 11.43
C ARG A 60 8.30 -1.92 10.04
N PHE A 61 9.53 -2.41 9.84
CA PHE A 61 10.22 -2.41 8.55
C PHE A 61 10.27 -3.82 8.02
N TRP A 62 9.97 -3.96 6.74
CA TRP A 62 9.94 -5.23 6.06
C TRP A 62 10.76 -5.18 4.79
N GLU A 63 11.44 -6.27 4.50
CA GLU A 63 11.96 -6.54 3.17
C GLU A 63 10.79 -6.96 2.27
N VAL A 64 10.59 -6.23 1.16
CA VAL A 64 9.38 -6.37 0.32
C VAL A 64 9.28 -7.77 -0.27
N CYS A 65 10.36 -8.34 -0.79
CA CYS A 65 10.33 -9.61 -1.53
C CYS A 65 10.19 -10.86 -0.63
N THR A 66 10.46 -10.75 0.67
CA THR A 66 10.53 -11.91 1.58
C THR A 66 9.51 -11.82 2.71
N ALA A 67 8.86 -10.67 2.88
CA ALA A 67 8.03 -10.35 4.04
C ALA A 67 8.73 -10.48 5.40
N ARG A 68 10.07 -10.46 5.42
CA ARG A 68 10.85 -10.55 6.66
C ARG A 68 10.78 -9.22 7.42
N CYS A 69 10.37 -9.28 8.68
CA CYS A 69 10.45 -8.14 9.59
C CYS A 69 11.91 -7.88 9.96
N MET A 70 12.44 -6.75 9.52
CA MET A 70 13.84 -6.37 9.72
C MET A 70 14.03 -5.55 10.99
N LYS A 71 13.03 -4.72 11.32
CA LYS A 71 13.08 -3.89 12.53
C LYS A 71 11.67 -3.59 13.02
N THR A 72 11.53 -3.53 14.34
CA THR A 72 10.34 -3.03 15.03
C THR A 72 10.76 -1.88 15.92
N LEU A 73 10.07 -0.75 15.83
CA LEU A 73 10.34 0.45 16.60
C LEU A 73 9.08 0.83 17.40
N PRO A 74 9.14 0.84 18.74
CA PRO A 74 8.10 1.44 19.56
C PRO A 74 8.09 2.95 19.39
N VAL A 75 6.91 3.56 19.28
CA VAL A 75 6.76 5.02 19.08
C VAL A 75 5.92 5.70 20.16
N GLY A 76 5.45 4.94 21.16
CA GLY A 76 4.75 5.49 22.33
C GLY A 76 3.28 5.88 22.10
N GLY A 77 2.74 5.61 20.92
CA GLY A 77 1.35 5.87 20.59
C GLY A 77 0.95 5.25 19.26
N VAL A 78 -0.35 5.29 18.97
CA VAL A 78 -0.90 4.74 17.73
C VAL A 78 -0.29 5.43 16.52
N VAL A 79 0.14 4.66 15.52
CA VAL A 79 0.65 5.24 14.27
C VAL A 79 -0.51 5.43 13.29
N LYS A 80 -0.81 6.68 12.91
CA LYS A 80 -1.88 6.98 11.93
C LYS A 80 -1.37 7.10 10.50
N SER A 81 -0.12 7.54 10.32
CA SER A 81 0.48 7.77 9.00
C SER A 81 1.98 7.51 9.03
N VAL A 82 2.51 7.03 7.90
CA VAL A 82 3.94 6.87 7.64
C VAL A 82 4.25 7.34 6.22
N ALA A 83 5.37 8.02 6.03
CA ALA A 83 5.85 8.41 4.70
C ALA A 83 7.36 8.20 4.58
N TRP A 84 7.79 7.73 3.41
CA TRP A 84 9.19 7.78 3.04
C TRP A 84 9.57 9.21 2.65
N ASN A 85 10.74 9.66 3.11
CA ASN A 85 11.32 10.87 2.57
C ASN A 85 11.72 10.58 1.10
N PRO A 86 11.31 11.42 0.13
CA PRO A 86 11.67 11.23 -1.27
C PRO A 86 13.17 11.45 -1.54
N ASN A 87 13.91 12.06 -0.61
CA ASN A 87 15.35 12.22 -0.71
C ASN A 87 16.06 10.88 -0.40
N PRO A 88 16.91 10.36 -1.31
CA PRO A 88 17.57 9.05 -1.15
C PRO A 88 18.52 8.95 0.06
N THR A 89 18.88 10.08 0.68
CA THR A 89 19.85 10.14 1.78
C THR A 89 19.18 10.10 3.17
N ILE A 90 17.87 10.35 3.27
CA ILE A 90 17.16 10.42 4.55
C ILE A 90 16.19 9.24 4.67
N CYS A 91 16.43 8.34 5.61
CA CYS A 91 15.51 7.24 5.91
C CYS A 91 14.40 7.74 6.86
N LEU A 92 13.18 7.93 6.32
CA LEU A 92 11.89 8.25 6.98
C LEU A 92 11.64 9.67 7.50
N VAL A 93 10.44 10.22 7.23
CA VAL A 93 9.83 11.34 7.97
C VAL A 93 8.30 11.25 7.97
N ALA A 94 7.72 11.61 9.12
CA ALA A 94 6.30 11.80 9.46
C ALA A 94 5.58 10.56 9.99
N ILE A 95 5.64 10.41 11.32
CA ILE A 95 4.68 9.66 12.13
C ILE A 95 3.76 10.71 12.74
N CYS A 96 2.52 10.79 12.28
CA CYS A 96 1.49 11.52 13.03
C CYS A 96 0.85 10.51 13.98
N VAL A 97 0.94 10.80 15.27
CA VAL A 97 0.33 10.06 16.38
C VAL A 97 -1.04 10.66 16.67
#